data_AF-A0A0F5J2J1-F1
#
_entry.id   AF-A0A0F5J2J1-F1
#
_cell.length_a   1.000
_cell.length_b   1.000
_cell.length_c   1.000
_cell.angle_alpha   90.00
_cell.angle_beta   90.00
_cell.angle_gamma   90.00
#
_symmetry.space_group_name_H-M   'P 1'
#
loop_
_entity.id
_entity.type
_entity.pdbx_description
1 polymer ?
#
loop_
_entity_poly.entity_id
_entity_poly.type
_entity_poly.pdbx_seq_one_letter_code
_entity_poly.pdbx_strand_id
1 'polypeptide(L)'
;MKTNKYLVVSLLAVMALSSCSNDENYIDEPKTAENLDLSAGISTSTRAVIDANYGSNLNVAFVRVDNPTSPGNNWMSSVNAVRAGGNGNTAITFDNTETYAAMNVASYLLGFYPRPATPTTAGNPVNVGYTITGDEDIMATAIQSGSTNAHFQPFTFNHLLTQLQFQCVGSSDALELWTGITSITVQDVPNTLTLAIDKDRVNLVPELSLVGGAPDTNLPIFNCPDTLAAASSDKQTGYIMLYPTVGLGGADDTPITLEVTGMYRATTSVAAQQVTRTVTIDNIAGGVRASQSHLLTLTFTVDGEINITAGIAEWLPGNGGGTTVTPRD
;
A
#
# COMPACT_ATOMS: atom_id res chain seq x y z
N MET A 1 -46.92 36.04 -63.64
CA MET A 1 -48.39 36.01 -63.40
C MET A 1 -49.07 35.23 -64.52
N LYS A 2 -50.11 34.44 -64.19
CA LYS A 2 -50.87 33.43 -64.99
C LYS A 2 -50.20 32.06 -65.02
N THR A 3 -50.47 31.14 -64.08
CA THR A 3 -51.70 30.37 -63.71
C THR A 3 -52.01 29.20 -64.64
N ASN A 4 -51.66 28.00 -64.14
CA ASN A 4 -52.29 26.67 -64.18
C ASN A 4 -53.09 26.21 -65.40
N LYS A 5 -52.80 24.98 -65.84
CA LYS A 5 -53.84 24.01 -66.26
C LYS A 5 -53.49 22.59 -65.80
N TYR A 6 -54.45 22.00 -65.10
CA TYR A 6 -54.52 20.64 -64.61
C TYR A 6 -54.87 19.65 -65.74
N LEU A 7 -54.38 18.40 -65.65
CA LEU A 7 -54.98 17.19 -66.25
C LEU A 7 -54.43 15.99 -65.44
N VAL A 8 -55.11 15.47 -64.41
CA VAL A 8 -56.18 14.44 -64.36
C VAL A 8 -55.75 13.06 -64.89
N VAL A 9 -56.10 12.02 -64.10
CA VAL A 9 -56.12 10.56 -64.38
C VAL A 9 -54.78 9.88 -64.11
N SER A 10 -54.61 8.84 -63.29
CA SER A 10 -55.47 7.69 -62.98
C SER A 10 -55.09 7.01 -61.66
N LEU A 11 -56.15 6.54 -61.00
CA LEU A 11 -56.23 5.53 -59.96
C LEU A 11 -55.45 4.23 -60.29
N LEU A 12 -54.57 3.79 -59.40
CA LEU A 12 -54.26 2.36 -59.24
C LEU A 12 -53.91 2.07 -57.77
N ALA A 13 -54.88 1.50 -57.05
CA ALA A 13 -54.70 0.96 -55.72
C ALA A 13 -54.24 -0.50 -55.83
N VAL A 14 -53.05 -0.81 -55.32
CA VAL A 14 -52.64 -2.17 -54.98
C VAL A 14 -52.30 -2.16 -53.50
N MET A 15 -53.18 -2.76 -52.70
CA MET A 15 -52.88 -3.13 -51.32
C MET A 15 -52.07 -4.43 -51.36
N ALA A 16 -50.82 -4.37 -50.89
CA ALA A 16 -50.10 -5.53 -50.40
C ALA A 16 -49.72 -5.23 -48.94
N LEU A 17 -50.28 -6.03 -48.04
CA LEU A 17 -49.96 -6.02 -46.62
C LEU A 17 -48.63 -6.74 -46.37
N SER A 18 -48.04 -6.38 -45.23
CA SER A 18 -47.07 -7.09 -44.39
C SER A 18 -45.56 -7.03 -44.70
N SER A 19 -44.89 -6.42 -43.71
CA SER A 19 -43.64 -6.85 -43.08
C SER A 19 -42.33 -6.57 -43.81
N CYS A 20 -41.73 -5.40 -43.52
CA CYS A 20 -40.29 -5.22 -43.61
C CYS A 20 -39.71 -4.99 -42.21
N SER A 21 -38.72 -5.84 -41.91
CA SER A 21 -37.92 -5.97 -40.70
C SER A 21 -37.30 -4.65 -40.25
N ASN A 22 -37.28 -4.40 -38.94
CA ASN A 22 -36.30 -3.52 -38.33
C ASN A 22 -34.96 -4.27 -38.29
N ASP A 23 -34.22 -4.25 -39.40
CA ASP A 23 -32.80 -4.59 -39.42
C ASP A 23 -32.00 -3.30 -39.66
N GLU A 24 -32.02 -2.42 -38.66
CA GLU A 24 -30.93 -1.45 -38.49
C GLU A 24 -29.84 -2.23 -37.75
N ASN A 25 -28.96 -2.89 -38.51
CA ASN A 25 -27.65 -3.30 -37.99
C ASN A 25 -26.96 -2.03 -37.50
N TYR A 26 -27.09 -1.73 -36.21
CA TYR A 26 -26.20 -0.81 -35.53
C TYR A 26 -24.81 -1.45 -35.57
N ILE A 27 -24.07 -1.14 -36.63
CA ILE A 27 -22.63 -1.32 -36.65
C ILE A 27 -22.14 -0.29 -35.63
N ASP A 28 -21.89 -0.75 -34.40
CA ASP A 28 -21.09 0.01 -33.45
C ASP A 28 -19.76 0.24 -34.17
N GLU A 29 -19.51 1.49 -34.62
CA GLU A 29 -18.20 1.83 -35.15
C GLU A 29 -17.16 1.38 -34.11
N PRO A 30 -16.02 0.79 -34.52
CA PRO A 30 -15.03 0.36 -33.56
C PRO A 30 -14.68 1.56 -32.69
N LYS A 31 -15.12 1.54 -31.42
CA LYS A 31 -14.80 2.59 -30.45
C LYS A 31 -13.30 2.83 -30.57
N THR A 32 -12.93 4.05 -30.94
CA THR A 32 -11.53 4.50 -30.98
C THR A 32 -10.86 4.16 -29.65
N ALA A 33 -9.58 3.79 -29.68
CA ALA A 33 -8.84 3.43 -28.47
C ALA A 33 -9.07 4.48 -27.37
N GLU A 34 -9.70 4.06 -26.28
CA GLU A 34 -10.07 4.93 -25.16
C GLU A 34 -8.96 4.87 -24.11
N ASN A 35 -8.47 6.03 -23.67
CA ASN A 35 -7.41 6.11 -22.67
C ASN A 35 -7.85 5.57 -21.31
N LEU A 36 -6.90 5.03 -20.53
CA LEU A 36 -7.14 4.66 -19.15
C LEU A 36 -7.07 5.89 -18.25
N ASP A 37 -8.22 6.37 -17.78
CA ASP A 37 -8.32 7.39 -16.76
C ASP A 37 -8.56 6.74 -15.39
N LEU A 38 -7.48 6.60 -14.61
CA LEU A 38 -7.51 5.91 -13.33
C LEU A 38 -7.39 6.87 -12.15
N SER A 39 -8.01 6.50 -11.04
CA SER A 39 -7.79 7.12 -9.73
C SER A 39 -7.56 6.06 -8.67
N ALA A 40 -6.86 6.41 -7.60
CA ALA A 40 -6.63 5.50 -6.50
C ALA A 40 -6.63 6.20 -5.13
N GLY A 41 -7.22 5.54 -4.15
CA GLY A 41 -7.09 5.86 -2.73
C GLY A 41 -6.08 4.96 -2.03
N ILE A 42 -5.88 5.22 -0.74
CA ILE A 42 -5.09 4.39 0.17
C ILE A 42 -6.02 3.88 1.26
N SER A 43 -5.92 2.60 1.61
CA SER A 43 -6.77 1.98 2.61
C SER A 43 -6.56 2.63 3.97
N THR A 44 -7.65 3.00 4.65
CA THR A 44 -7.59 3.44 6.04
C THR A 44 -7.60 2.23 6.98
N SER A 45 -6.83 2.28 8.08
CA SER A 45 -6.91 1.22 9.10
C SER A 45 -8.32 1.16 9.69
N THR A 46 -8.90 -0.03 9.82
CA THR A 46 -10.32 -0.21 10.18
C THR A 46 -10.66 0.13 11.64
N ARG A 47 -9.73 0.72 12.40
CA ARG A 47 -9.89 0.94 13.85
C ARG A 47 -9.45 2.31 14.35
N ALA A 48 -8.86 3.15 13.51
CA ALA A 48 -8.61 4.55 13.86
C ALA A 48 -8.93 5.42 12.63
N VAL A 49 -9.80 6.41 12.84
CA VAL A 49 -10.36 7.24 11.77
C VAL A 49 -9.51 8.50 11.69
N ILE A 50 -8.65 8.57 10.67
CA ILE A 50 -8.39 9.69 9.76
C ILE A 50 -7.29 9.24 8.75
N ASP A 51 -7.39 9.73 7.52
CA ASP A 51 -6.46 9.52 6.41
C ASP A 51 -5.01 9.82 6.85
N ALA A 52 -4.09 8.86 6.64
CA ALA A 52 -2.67 9.01 7.00
C ALA A 52 -2.00 10.23 6.33
N ASN A 53 -2.68 10.88 5.37
CA ASN A 53 -2.23 12.09 4.68
C ASN A 53 -0.92 11.86 3.92
N TYR A 54 -1.02 11.06 2.87
CA TYR A 54 -0.02 10.96 1.80
C TYR A 54 -0.08 12.23 0.94
N GLY A 55 0.28 13.38 1.51
CA GLY A 55 0.24 14.68 0.84
C GLY A 55 1.19 14.80 -0.36
N SER A 56 2.19 13.93 -0.44
CA SER A 56 3.16 13.84 -1.55
C SER A 56 2.77 12.79 -2.59
N ASN A 57 3.26 12.97 -3.82
CA ASN A 57 3.09 11.99 -4.90
C ASN A 57 3.77 10.66 -4.57
N LEU A 58 3.15 9.55 -4.99
CA LEU A 58 3.70 8.20 -4.84
C LEU A 58 4.11 7.63 -6.20
N ASN A 59 5.35 7.16 -6.28
CA ASN A 59 5.89 6.46 -7.45
C ASN A 59 5.39 5.01 -7.44
N VAL A 60 4.38 4.71 -8.26
CA VAL A 60 3.74 3.40 -8.33
C VAL A 60 4.03 2.73 -9.68
N ALA A 61 3.75 1.44 -9.78
CA ALA A 61 3.77 0.73 -11.05
C ALA A 61 2.53 -0.13 -11.18
N PHE A 62 2.15 -0.44 -12.42
CA PHE A 62 1.01 -1.29 -12.73
C PHE A 62 1.44 -2.44 -13.63
N VAL A 63 0.90 -3.63 -13.39
CA VAL A 63 0.94 -4.75 -14.34
C VAL A 63 -0.42 -4.94 -14.97
N ARG A 64 -0.42 -5.30 -16.25
CA ARG A 64 -1.61 -5.47 -17.07
C ARG A 64 -1.56 -6.77 -17.86
N VAL A 65 -2.71 -7.40 -18.04
CA VAL A 65 -2.90 -8.48 -19.02
C VAL A 65 -4.20 -8.22 -19.78
N ASP A 66 -4.14 -8.27 -21.10
CA ASP A 66 -5.31 -8.20 -21.97
C ASP A 66 -5.83 -9.58 -22.29
N ASN A 67 -7.16 -9.71 -22.36
CA ASN A 67 -7.84 -10.99 -22.59
C ASN A 67 -7.34 -12.09 -21.62
N PRO A 68 -7.43 -11.86 -20.29
CA PRO A 68 -6.79 -12.70 -19.27
C PRO A 68 -7.34 -14.12 -19.19
N THR A 69 -8.52 -14.36 -19.75
CA THR A 69 -9.15 -15.68 -19.84
C THR A 69 -8.59 -16.54 -20.97
N SER A 70 -7.83 -15.95 -21.91
CA SER A 70 -7.21 -16.71 -22.99
C SER A 70 -5.97 -17.46 -22.52
N PRO A 71 -5.85 -18.76 -22.80
CA PRO A 71 -4.68 -19.55 -22.42
C PRO A 71 -3.38 -18.95 -22.99
N GLY A 72 -2.36 -18.84 -22.14
CA GLY A 72 -1.05 -18.31 -22.54
C GLY A 72 -0.90 -16.80 -22.42
N ASN A 73 -1.99 -16.04 -22.17
CA ASN A 73 -1.89 -14.62 -21.87
C ASN A 73 -1.42 -14.43 -20.42
N ASN A 74 -0.25 -13.81 -20.30
CA ASN A 74 0.40 -13.51 -19.04
C ASN A 74 0.42 -12.01 -18.79
N TRP A 75 0.76 -11.60 -17.56
CA TRP A 75 1.06 -10.21 -17.28
C TRP A 75 2.18 -9.72 -18.20
N MET A 76 2.00 -8.50 -18.70
CA MET A 76 3.05 -7.75 -19.38
C MET A 76 4.03 -7.16 -18.36
N SER A 77 5.18 -6.68 -18.84
CA SER A 77 6.09 -5.89 -18.00
C SER A 77 5.39 -4.69 -17.38
N SER A 78 5.78 -4.35 -16.14
CA SER A 78 5.12 -3.26 -15.43
C SER A 78 5.31 -1.91 -16.12
N VAL A 79 4.29 -1.07 -16.07
CA VAL A 79 4.33 0.32 -16.53
C VAL A 79 4.42 1.24 -15.32
N ASN A 80 5.33 2.20 -15.38
CA ASN A 80 5.50 3.20 -14.35
C ASN A 80 4.33 4.18 -14.35
N ALA A 81 3.94 4.59 -13.15
CA ALA A 81 2.97 5.65 -12.96
C ALA A 81 3.26 6.45 -11.67
N VAL A 82 2.48 7.50 -11.49
CA VAL A 82 2.47 8.32 -10.28
C VAL A 82 1.04 8.44 -9.77
N ARG A 83 0.81 8.10 -8.50
CA ARG A 83 -0.39 8.52 -7.79
C ARG A 83 -0.17 9.93 -7.26
N ALA A 84 -1.03 10.87 -7.62
CA ALA A 84 -0.94 12.23 -7.10
C ALA A 84 -1.11 12.26 -5.57
N GLY A 85 -0.38 13.15 -4.89
CA GLY A 85 -0.52 13.36 -3.46
C GLY A 85 -1.89 13.91 -3.08
N GLY A 86 -2.25 13.73 -1.81
CA GLY A 86 -3.50 14.19 -1.23
C GLY A 86 -4.43 13.06 -0.80
N ASN A 87 -5.51 13.49 -0.16
CA ASN A 87 -6.47 12.63 0.53
C ASN A 87 -7.45 11.95 -0.44
N GLY A 88 -7.93 10.77 -0.05
CA GLY A 88 -8.91 10.01 -0.82
C GLY A 88 -8.41 9.55 -2.19
N ASN A 89 -9.31 9.45 -3.16
CA ASN A 89 -8.96 9.03 -4.52
C ASN A 89 -8.32 10.18 -5.29
N THR A 90 -7.08 9.99 -5.70
CA THR A 90 -6.32 10.95 -6.51
C THR A 90 -5.95 10.35 -7.86
N ALA A 91 -5.63 11.18 -8.85
CA ALA A 91 -5.33 10.72 -10.20
C ALA A 91 -4.07 9.83 -10.25
N ILE A 92 -4.11 8.82 -11.12
CA ILE A 92 -2.93 8.07 -11.57
C ILE A 92 -2.50 8.62 -12.92
N THR A 93 -1.22 8.97 -13.05
CA THR A 93 -0.61 9.39 -14.32
C THR A 93 0.46 8.38 -14.72
N PHE A 94 0.26 7.71 -15.86
CA PHE A 94 1.24 6.79 -16.43
C PHE A 94 2.36 7.55 -17.16
N ASP A 95 3.57 7.01 -17.17
CA ASP A 95 4.70 7.56 -17.94
C ASP A 95 4.43 7.49 -19.46
N ASN A 96 3.69 6.47 -19.90
CA ASN A 96 3.22 6.30 -21.28
C ASN A 96 1.69 6.23 -21.32
N THR A 97 1.08 6.63 -22.43
CA THR A 97 -0.38 6.52 -22.60
C THR A 97 -0.81 5.06 -22.62
N GLU A 98 -1.70 4.69 -21.69
CA GLU A 98 -2.36 3.40 -21.64
C GLU A 98 -3.81 3.53 -22.14
N THR A 99 -4.30 2.53 -22.86
CA THR A 99 -5.68 2.50 -23.40
C THR A 99 -6.37 1.18 -23.08
N TYR A 100 -7.70 1.17 -23.00
CA TYR A 100 -8.46 -0.08 -22.96
C TYR A 100 -8.17 -0.94 -24.20
N ALA A 101 -8.26 -2.26 -24.03
CA ALA A 101 -8.20 -3.17 -25.15
C ALA A 101 -9.38 -2.94 -26.11
N ALA A 102 -9.10 -3.04 -27.41
CA ALA A 102 -10.10 -2.83 -28.45
C ALA A 102 -11.23 -3.89 -28.38
N MET A 103 -12.34 -3.61 -29.05
CA MET A 103 -13.47 -4.55 -29.19
C MET A 103 -14.08 -5.01 -27.85
N ASN A 104 -14.03 -4.16 -26.82
CA ASN A 104 -14.56 -4.45 -25.48
C ASN A 104 -13.96 -5.72 -24.85
N VAL A 105 -12.71 -6.02 -25.17
CA VAL A 105 -11.96 -7.11 -24.54
C VAL A 105 -11.61 -6.69 -23.11
N ALA A 106 -11.79 -7.60 -22.15
CA ALA A 106 -11.43 -7.36 -20.77
C ALA A 106 -9.91 -7.35 -20.58
N SER A 107 -9.45 -6.48 -19.68
CA SER A 107 -8.08 -6.39 -19.20
C SER A 107 -8.08 -6.55 -17.69
N TYR A 108 -7.10 -7.26 -17.13
CA TYR A 108 -6.80 -7.19 -15.70
C TYR A 108 -5.69 -6.18 -15.45
N LEU A 109 -5.81 -5.44 -14.36
CA LEU A 109 -4.86 -4.42 -13.94
C LEU A 109 -4.68 -4.47 -12.42
N LEU A 110 -3.44 -4.30 -11.97
CA LEU A 110 -3.07 -4.19 -10.55
C LEU A 110 -1.95 -3.18 -10.37
N GLY A 111 -2.10 -2.31 -9.38
CA GLY A 111 -1.08 -1.35 -8.96
C GLY A 111 -0.31 -1.82 -7.73
N PHE A 112 0.97 -1.47 -7.65
CA PHE A 112 1.82 -1.72 -6.49
C PHE A 112 2.79 -0.56 -6.23
N TYR A 113 3.19 -0.43 -4.97
CA TYR A 113 4.06 0.60 -4.42
C TYR A 113 4.99 -0.02 -3.36
N PRO A 114 6.25 0.42 -3.24
CA PRO A 114 6.96 1.31 -4.16
C PRO A 114 7.20 0.68 -5.54
N ARG A 115 7.33 1.50 -6.58
CA ARG A 115 7.73 0.96 -7.89
C ARG A 115 9.20 0.53 -7.92
N PRO A 116 9.56 -0.55 -8.64
CA PRO A 116 10.93 -0.98 -8.83
C PRO A 116 11.70 -0.13 -9.86
N ALA A 117 13.02 -0.23 -9.85
CA ALA A 117 13.94 0.46 -10.78
C ALA A 117 13.86 -0.06 -12.17
N THR A 118 13.86 -1.37 -12.26
CA THR A 118 13.66 -2.08 -13.49
C THR A 118 12.21 -2.51 -13.53
N PRO A 119 11.50 -2.30 -14.66
CA PRO A 119 10.19 -2.87 -14.86
C PRO A 119 10.19 -4.37 -14.56
N THR A 120 9.10 -4.86 -13.99
CA THR A 120 8.95 -6.29 -13.75
C THR A 120 8.97 -7.04 -15.08
N THR A 121 9.42 -8.28 -15.06
CA THR A 121 9.34 -9.15 -16.23
C THR A 121 7.91 -9.65 -16.43
N ALA A 122 7.54 -9.86 -17.70
CA ALA A 122 6.27 -10.49 -18.05
C ALA A 122 6.21 -11.94 -17.53
N GLY A 123 5.04 -12.40 -17.09
CA GLY A 123 4.87 -13.75 -16.52
C GLY A 123 3.54 -13.96 -15.81
N ASN A 124 3.31 -15.16 -15.30
CA ASN A 124 2.27 -15.44 -14.31
C ASN A 124 2.74 -16.57 -13.38
N PRO A 125 3.02 -16.29 -12.09
CA PRO A 125 2.93 -14.98 -11.44
C PRO A 125 3.99 -13.99 -11.92
N VAL A 126 3.73 -12.69 -11.74
CA VAL A 126 4.80 -11.68 -11.71
C VAL A 126 5.31 -11.58 -10.28
N ASN A 127 6.62 -11.61 -10.09
CA ASN A 127 7.24 -11.48 -8.78
C ASN A 127 7.92 -10.11 -8.66
N VAL A 128 7.57 -9.36 -7.61
CA VAL A 128 8.21 -8.08 -7.29
C VAL A 128 8.98 -8.24 -5.99
N GLY A 129 10.30 -8.09 -6.06
CA GLY A 129 11.18 -8.18 -4.90
C GLY A 129 11.24 -6.86 -4.13
N TYR A 130 11.25 -6.94 -2.80
CA TYR A 130 11.41 -5.82 -1.90
C TYR A 130 12.46 -6.13 -0.83
N THR A 131 13.13 -5.08 -0.35
CA THR A 131 13.93 -5.12 0.87
C THR A 131 13.47 -3.98 1.76
N ILE A 132 13.04 -4.30 2.98
CA ILE A 132 12.61 -3.29 3.96
C ILE A 132 13.78 -2.93 4.88
N THR A 133 13.93 -1.65 5.17
CA THR A 133 14.87 -1.08 6.13
C THR A 133 14.15 -0.51 7.36
N GLY A 134 12.82 -0.49 7.32
CA GLY A 134 11.95 -0.09 8.43
C GLY A 134 11.06 1.12 8.11
N ASP A 135 11.20 1.72 6.92
CA ASP A 135 10.45 2.92 6.51
C ASP A 135 9.54 2.67 5.30
N GLU A 136 9.85 1.63 4.52
CA GLU A 136 9.16 1.31 3.29
C GLU A 136 7.75 0.81 3.59
N ASP A 137 6.78 1.48 3.00
CA ASP A 137 5.39 1.08 3.05
C ASP A 137 5.02 0.33 1.77
N ILE A 138 5.03 -1.00 1.82
CA ILE A 138 4.67 -1.80 0.65
C ILE A 138 3.16 -1.89 0.56
N MET A 139 2.61 -1.45 -0.57
CA MET A 139 1.18 -1.46 -0.85
C MET A 139 0.86 -2.11 -2.19
N ALA A 140 -0.32 -2.75 -2.27
CA ALA A 140 -0.86 -3.22 -3.53
C ALA A 140 -2.38 -3.02 -3.61
N THR A 141 -2.88 -2.92 -4.82
CA THR A 141 -4.32 -2.92 -5.09
C THR A 141 -4.84 -4.34 -5.23
N ALA A 142 -6.15 -4.52 -5.13
CA ALA A 142 -6.76 -5.74 -5.65
C ALA A 142 -6.62 -5.79 -7.18
N ILE A 143 -6.61 -7.00 -7.75
CA ILE A 143 -6.71 -7.19 -9.20
C ILE A 143 -8.11 -6.77 -9.65
N GLN A 144 -8.21 -5.76 -10.51
CA GLN A 144 -9.48 -5.36 -11.11
C GLN A 144 -9.58 -5.83 -12.57
N SER A 145 -10.80 -6.08 -13.02
CA SER A 145 -11.14 -6.28 -14.43
C SER A 145 -11.80 -5.03 -15.00
N GLY A 146 -11.45 -4.65 -16.22
CA GLY A 146 -12.03 -3.50 -16.91
C GLY A 146 -12.03 -3.64 -18.43
N SER A 147 -12.93 -2.91 -19.09
CA SER A 147 -13.06 -2.83 -20.55
C SER A 147 -13.73 -1.51 -20.96
N THR A 148 -13.85 -1.24 -22.27
CA THR A 148 -14.49 -0.01 -22.80
C THR A 148 -16.01 0.12 -22.51
N ASN A 149 -16.66 -0.95 -22.05
CA ASN A 149 -18.06 -0.91 -21.59
C ASN A 149 -18.20 -1.06 -20.07
N ALA A 150 -17.12 -1.38 -19.37
CA ALA A 150 -17.08 -1.57 -17.93
C ALA A 150 -15.73 -1.08 -17.42
N HIS A 151 -15.60 0.24 -17.28
CA HIS A 151 -14.36 0.88 -16.87
C HIS A 151 -13.88 0.39 -15.50
N PHE A 152 -12.56 0.49 -15.31
CA PHE A 152 -11.94 0.25 -14.00
C PHE A 152 -12.56 1.19 -12.97
N GLN A 153 -12.79 0.66 -11.78
CA GLN A 153 -13.23 1.47 -10.65
C GLN A 153 -12.00 2.10 -9.99
N PRO A 154 -12.18 3.15 -9.17
CA PRO A 154 -11.08 3.66 -8.38
C PRO A 154 -10.39 2.53 -7.61
N PHE A 155 -9.06 2.49 -7.69
CA PHE A 155 -8.25 1.50 -7.00
C PHE A 155 -8.04 1.89 -5.53
N THR A 156 -7.73 0.91 -4.69
CA THR A 156 -7.33 1.15 -3.31
C THR A 156 -6.00 0.46 -3.07
N PHE A 157 -4.96 1.21 -2.73
CA PHE A 157 -3.69 0.66 -2.28
C PHE A 157 -3.82 0.23 -0.82
N ASN A 158 -3.53 -1.03 -0.53
CA ASN A 158 -3.64 -1.62 0.81
C ASN A 158 -2.25 -1.85 1.38
N HIS A 159 -2.03 -1.45 2.63
CA HIS A 159 -0.79 -1.71 3.35
C HIS A 159 -0.58 -3.20 3.56
N LEU A 160 0.52 -3.74 3.04
CA LEU A 160 0.84 -5.17 3.15
C LEU A 160 1.73 -5.46 4.36
N LEU A 161 2.23 -4.42 5.03
CA LEU A 161 3.04 -4.49 6.24
C LEU A 161 2.21 -4.15 7.49
N THR A 162 2.83 -4.32 8.66
CA THR A 162 2.36 -3.75 9.93
C THR A 162 3.25 -2.58 10.34
N GLN A 163 2.69 -1.62 11.07
CA GLN A 163 3.45 -0.52 11.66
C GLN A 163 3.49 -0.65 13.18
N LEU A 164 4.68 -0.46 13.75
CA LEU A 164 4.84 -0.21 15.19
C LEU A 164 5.28 1.23 15.38
N GLN A 165 4.62 1.94 16.29
CA GLN A 165 4.95 3.28 16.71
C GLN A 165 5.48 3.25 18.13
N PHE A 166 6.43 4.14 18.43
CA PHE A 166 7.14 4.15 19.69
C PHE A 166 7.07 5.54 20.32
N GLN A 167 6.60 5.58 21.55
CA GLN A 167 6.71 6.74 22.42
C GLN A 167 7.48 6.37 23.67
N CYS A 168 8.36 7.25 24.10
CA CYS A 168 9.19 7.04 25.29
C CYS A 168 8.74 8.00 26.40
N VAL A 169 8.34 7.45 27.53
CA VAL A 169 7.80 8.21 28.66
C VAL A 169 8.48 7.84 29.96
N GLY A 170 8.40 8.73 30.94
CA GLY A 170 8.86 8.48 32.30
C GLY A 170 8.14 9.36 33.32
N SER A 171 8.33 9.03 34.61
CA SER A 171 8.00 9.95 35.71
C SER A 171 8.98 11.14 35.73
N SER A 172 8.66 12.21 36.46
CA SER A 172 9.58 13.34 36.69
C SER A 172 10.98 12.88 37.10
N ASP A 173 11.04 11.90 38.00
CA ASP A 173 12.28 11.40 38.55
C ASP A 173 13.05 10.57 37.51
N ALA A 174 12.34 9.80 36.68
CA ALA A 174 12.97 9.06 35.59
C ALA A 174 13.56 9.99 34.52
N LEU A 175 12.90 11.13 34.24
CA LEU A 175 13.41 12.14 33.30
C LEU A 175 14.75 12.76 33.78
N GLU A 176 15.00 12.83 35.08
CA GLU A 176 16.29 13.31 35.61
C GLU A 176 17.42 12.27 35.48
N LEU A 177 17.07 10.98 35.48
CA LEU A 177 18.03 9.88 35.43
C LEU A 177 18.32 9.41 34.00
N TRP A 178 17.34 9.47 33.11
CA TRP A 178 17.47 9.16 31.69
C TRP A 178 17.64 10.44 30.88
N THR A 179 18.91 10.78 30.63
CA THR A 179 19.28 12.06 30.01
C THR A 179 19.24 12.06 28.48
N GLY A 180 18.92 10.93 27.86
CA GLY A 180 18.74 10.81 26.42
C GLY A 180 18.51 9.37 25.97
N ILE A 181 17.89 9.23 24.81
CA ILE A 181 17.73 7.98 24.08
C ILE A 181 18.58 8.08 22.82
N THR A 182 19.46 7.11 22.62
CA THR A 182 20.39 7.09 21.51
C THR A 182 19.85 6.28 20.34
N SER A 183 19.21 5.14 20.62
CA SER A 183 18.64 4.28 19.59
C SER A 183 17.61 3.31 20.15
N ILE A 184 16.66 2.93 19.30
CA ILE A 184 15.79 1.78 19.49
C ILE A 184 15.89 0.95 18.20
N THR A 185 16.21 -0.32 18.35
CA THR A 185 16.43 -1.24 17.22
C THR A 185 15.62 -2.51 17.42
N VAL A 186 14.83 -2.88 16.41
CA VAL A 186 14.15 -4.17 16.36
C VAL A 186 15.13 -5.22 15.86
N GLN A 187 15.30 -6.28 16.63
CA GLN A 187 16.25 -7.35 16.34
C GLN A 187 15.64 -8.41 15.42
N ASP A 188 16.50 -9.09 14.66
CA ASP A 188 16.16 -10.31 13.91
C ASP A 188 14.92 -10.16 13.01
N VAL A 189 14.85 -9.06 12.27
CA VAL A 189 13.73 -8.78 11.37
C VAL A 189 13.97 -9.43 10.00
N PRO A 190 13.04 -10.28 9.52
CA PRO A 190 13.08 -10.75 8.15
C PRO A 190 12.73 -9.60 7.21
N ASN A 191 13.66 -9.24 6.32
CA ASN A 191 13.56 -7.98 5.58
C ASN A 191 13.53 -8.12 4.06
N THR A 192 13.71 -9.33 3.53
CA THR A 192 13.71 -9.60 2.09
C THR A 192 12.40 -10.28 1.70
N LEU A 193 11.58 -9.60 0.90
CA LEU A 193 10.19 -9.96 0.63
C LEU A 193 9.93 -10.09 -0.87
N THR A 194 8.93 -10.89 -1.22
CA THR A 194 8.40 -11.00 -2.59
C THR A 194 6.89 -10.82 -2.60
N LEU A 195 6.41 -9.95 -3.48
CA LEU A 195 5.00 -9.83 -3.84
C LEU A 195 4.75 -10.65 -5.11
N ALA A 196 3.98 -11.73 -4.96
CA ALA A 196 3.60 -12.59 -6.09
C ALA A 196 2.21 -12.20 -6.61
N ILE A 197 2.13 -11.81 -7.88
CA ILE A 197 0.91 -11.34 -8.54
C ILE A 197 0.44 -12.43 -9.52
N ASP A 198 -0.58 -13.17 -9.10
CA ASP A 198 -1.22 -14.22 -9.92
C ASP A 198 -2.52 -13.70 -10.51
N LYS A 199 -2.63 -13.69 -11.84
CA LYS A 199 -3.80 -13.20 -12.58
C LYS A 199 -5.08 -13.97 -12.26
N ASP A 200 -4.96 -15.19 -11.75
CA ASP A 200 -6.11 -16.04 -11.43
C ASP A 200 -6.74 -15.67 -10.06
N ARG A 201 -6.15 -14.73 -9.30
CA ARG A 201 -6.66 -14.20 -8.01
C ARG A 201 -7.43 -12.88 -8.16
N VAL A 202 -8.33 -12.79 -9.15
CA VAL A 202 -9.14 -11.57 -9.41
C VAL A 202 -9.89 -11.11 -8.15
N ASN A 203 -9.99 -9.80 -7.95
CA ASN A 203 -10.59 -9.12 -6.80
C ASN A 203 -9.87 -9.34 -5.46
N LEU A 204 -8.70 -10.00 -5.45
CA LEU A 204 -7.87 -10.16 -4.26
C LEU A 204 -6.64 -9.26 -4.34
N VAL A 205 -6.20 -8.80 -3.18
CA VAL A 205 -4.91 -8.14 -3.00
C VAL A 205 -3.84 -9.23 -2.92
N PRO A 206 -2.73 -9.15 -3.67
CA PRO A 206 -1.62 -10.09 -3.57
C PRO A 206 -0.97 -10.01 -2.19
N GLU A 207 -0.47 -11.15 -1.72
CA GLU A 207 0.16 -11.27 -0.41
C GLU A 207 1.68 -11.16 -0.53
N LEU A 208 2.31 -10.54 0.48
CA LEU A 208 3.76 -10.59 0.63
C LEU A 208 4.18 -11.94 1.20
N SER A 209 5.40 -12.33 0.87
CA SER A 209 6.03 -13.55 1.37
C SER A 209 7.51 -13.31 1.64
N LEU A 210 8.09 -14.06 2.56
CA LEU A 210 9.52 -14.06 2.81
C LEU A 210 10.28 -14.77 1.69
N VAL A 211 11.45 -14.24 1.32
CA VAL A 211 12.40 -14.97 0.48
C VAL A 211 13.15 -15.97 1.34
N GLY A 212 12.93 -17.27 1.09
CA GLY A 212 13.53 -18.36 1.86
C GLY A 212 15.06 -18.31 1.89
N GLY A 213 15.64 -18.46 3.09
CA GLY A 213 17.09 -18.46 3.29
C GLY A 213 17.75 -17.08 3.29
N ALA A 214 16.99 -15.99 3.14
CA ALA A 214 17.51 -14.66 3.39
C ALA A 214 17.80 -14.48 4.90
N PRO A 215 18.93 -13.84 5.27
CA PRO A 215 19.25 -13.58 6.66
C PRO A 215 18.34 -12.49 7.24
N ASP A 216 18.04 -12.61 8.52
CA ASP A 216 17.38 -11.55 9.29
C ASP A 216 18.33 -10.39 9.56
N THR A 217 17.77 -9.22 9.84
CA THR A 217 18.52 -7.98 10.05
C THR A 217 17.98 -7.17 11.21
N ASN A 218 18.86 -6.44 11.87
CA ASN A 218 18.47 -5.48 12.89
C ASN A 218 18.07 -4.16 12.23
N LEU A 219 16.86 -3.69 12.50
CA LEU A 219 16.32 -2.48 11.88
C LEU A 219 16.12 -1.36 12.92
N PRO A 220 16.67 -0.17 12.70
CA PRO A 220 16.44 0.98 13.58
C PRO A 220 15.01 1.50 13.40
N ILE A 221 14.45 2.11 14.45
CA ILE A 221 13.20 2.86 14.29
C ILE A 221 13.46 4.23 13.66
N PHE A 222 12.56 4.66 12.78
CA PHE A 222 12.56 5.97 12.16
C PHE A 222 11.96 7.00 13.12
N ASN A 223 12.43 8.25 13.04
CA ASN A 223 12.02 9.33 13.95
C ASN A 223 12.10 8.92 15.44
N CYS A 224 13.14 8.15 15.81
CA CYS A 224 13.32 7.65 17.17
C CYS A 224 13.22 8.81 18.18
N PRO A 225 12.42 8.68 19.26
CA PRO A 225 12.44 9.62 20.36
C PRO A 225 13.88 9.76 20.89
N ASP A 226 14.37 10.99 20.97
CA ASP A 226 15.72 11.29 21.48
C ASP A 226 15.75 11.58 22.99
N THR A 227 14.56 11.78 23.58
CA THR A 227 14.34 12.17 24.96
C THR A 227 13.05 11.54 25.49
N LEU A 228 12.94 11.47 26.83
CA LEU A 228 11.70 11.05 27.48
C LEU A 228 10.71 12.20 27.54
N ALA A 229 9.45 11.89 27.25
CA ALA A 229 8.35 12.82 27.50
C ALA A 229 7.68 12.53 28.85
N ALA A 230 7.16 13.57 29.49
CA ALA A 230 6.24 13.36 30.61
C ALA A 230 4.90 12.79 30.07
N ALA A 231 4.15 12.09 30.92
CA ALA A 231 2.89 11.48 30.50
C ALA A 231 1.89 12.48 29.88
N SER A 232 1.89 13.74 30.33
CA SER A 232 0.97 14.80 29.90
C SER A 232 1.52 15.75 28.82
N SER A 233 2.73 15.51 28.30
CA SER A 233 3.30 16.35 27.23
C SER A 233 3.09 15.73 25.85
N ASP A 234 3.32 16.55 24.82
CA ASP A 234 3.51 16.08 23.46
C ASP A 234 4.67 15.08 23.43
N LYS A 235 4.51 14.03 22.63
CA LYS A 235 5.45 12.91 22.54
C LYS A 235 5.97 12.83 21.12
N GLN A 236 7.28 12.84 20.97
CA GLN A 236 7.88 12.39 19.71
C GLN A 236 7.48 10.92 19.52
N THR A 237 7.04 10.61 18.30
CA THR A 237 6.62 9.26 17.93
C THR A 237 7.54 8.75 16.85
N GLY A 238 8.35 7.75 17.18
CA GLY A 238 9.09 6.97 16.19
C GLY A 238 8.22 5.87 15.60
N TYR A 239 8.64 5.29 14.48
CA TYR A 239 7.93 4.17 13.87
C TYR A 239 8.86 3.21 13.15
N ILE A 240 8.33 2.02 12.84
CA ILE A 240 8.95 1.05 11.95
C ILE A 240 7.89 0.23 11.22
N MET A 241 8.17 -0.12 9.97
CA MET A 241 7.38 -1.05 9.15
C MET A 241 7.98 -2.45 9.21
N LEU A 242 7.16 -3.46 9.50
CA LEU A 242 7.58 -4.86 9.61
C LEU A 242 6.72 -5.77 8.74
N TYR A 243 7.28 -6.88 8.29
CA TYR A 243 6.50 -7.97 7.71
C TYR A 243 5.73 -8.72 8.83
N PRO A 244 4.38 -8.80 8.76
CA PRO A 244 3.57 -9.38 9.81
C PRO A 244 3.54 -10.92 9.73
N THR A 245 4.54 -11.58 10.29
CA THR A 245 4.48 -13.04 10.50
C THR A 245 3.36 -13.39 11.49
N VAL A 246 2.73 -14.55 11.29
CA VAL A 246 1.63 -15.02 12.15
C VAL A 246 2.09 -15.06 13.61
N GLY A 247 1.37 -14.39 14.49
CA GLY A 247 1.65 -14.39 15.93
C GLY A 247 2.74 -13.43 16.40
N LEU A 248 3.38 -12.68 15.49
CA LEU A 248 4.46 -11.75 15.83
C LEU A 248 4.01 -10.68 16.84
N GLY A 249 4.76 -10.51 17.92
CA GLY A 249 4.46 -9.59 19.02
C GLY A 249 3.32 -10.04 19.94
N GLY A 250 2.73 -11.21 19.72
CA GLY A 250 1.70 -11.80 20.57
C GLY A 250 2.28 -12.70 21.66
N ALA A 251 1.45 -12.98 22.68
CA ALA A 251 1.87 -13.68 23.91
C ALA A 251 2.27 -15.15 23.69
N ASP A 252 1.79 -15.75 22.60
CA ASP A 252 1.76 -17.20 22.48
C ASP A 252 2.91 -17.81 21.65
N ASP A 253 3.65 -17.09 20.78
CA ASP A 253 4.62 -17.77 19.88
C ASP A 253 5.83 -16.98 19.36
N THR A 254 5.78 -15.65 19.15
CA THR A 254 6.88 -14.94 18.46
C THR A 254 7.05 -13.51 18.98
N PRO A 255 7.70 -13.32 20.14
CA PRO A 255 7.92 -11.98 20.67
C PRO A 255 8.82 -11.15 19.74
N ILE A 256 8.61 -9.83 19.75
CA ILE A 256 9.53 -8.91 19.09
C ILE A 256 10.55 -8.44 20.11
N THR A 257 11.84 -8.57 19.79
CA THR A 257 12.94 -8.12 20.66
C THR A 257 13.41 -6.73 20.24
N LEU A 258 13.49 -5.81 21.19
CA LEU A 258 14.07 -4.50 21.03
C LEU A 258 15.40 -4.42 21.77
N GLU A 259 16.37 -3.75 21.17
CA GLU A 259 17.51 -3.16 21.89
C GLU A 259 17.28 -1.66 22.01
N VAL A 260 17.19 -1.19 23.25
CA VAL A 260 17.00 0.22 23.58
C VAL A 260 18.27 0.73 24.24
N THR A 261 18.93 1.68 23.60
CA THR A 261 20.16 2.31 24.10
C THR A 261 19.89 3.75 24.48
N GLY A 262 20.34 4.14 25.66
CA GLY A 262 20.21 5.51 26.16
C GLY A 262 21.27 5.87 27.19
N MET A 263 21.21 7.11 27.66
CA MET A 263 22.13 7.67 28.66
C MET A 263 21.45 7.67 30.03
N TYR A 264 21.91 6.79 30.93
CA TYR A 264 21.34 6.60 32.27
C TYR A 264 22.36 6.92 33.37
N ARG A 265 21.89 7.53 34.46
CA ARG A 265 22.65 7.68 35.71
C ARG A 265 21.87 7.08 36.87
N ALA A 266 22.56 6.42 37.79
CA ALA A 266 21.93 5.84 38.98
C ALA A 266 21.38 6.91 39.95
N THR A 267 22.01 8.09 39.98
CA THR A 267 21.56 9.27 40.73
C THR A 267 21.97 10.54 40.00
N THR A 268 21.35 11.68 40.32
CA THR A 268 21.68 12.99 39.72
C THR A 268 23.11 13.45 40.01
N SER A 269 23.75 12.94 41.06
CA SER A 269 25.14 13.24 41.42
C SER A 269 26.19 12.42 40.64
N VAL A 270 25.77 11.40 39.90
CA VAL A 270 26.66 10.53 39.11
C VAL A 270 26.52 10.89 37.63
N ALA A 271 27.63 10.84 36.88
CA ALA A 271 27.61 11.08 35.44
C ALA A 271 26.81 9.98 34.71
N ALA A 272 25.99 10.37 33.73
CA ALA A 272 25.28 9.40 32.90
C ALA A 272 26.26 8.56 32.08
N GLN A 273 25.90 7.29 31.91
CA GLN A 273 26.61 6.31 31.11
C GLN A 273 25.67 5.73 30.07
N GLN A 274 26.22 5.29 28.95
CA GLN A 274 25.45 4.58 27.95
C GLN A 274 25.04 3.21 28.52
N VAL A 275 23.76 2.90 28.46
CA VAL A 275 23.20 1.61 28.83
C VAL A 275 22.36 1.08 27.68
N THR A 276 22.40 -0.23 27.48
CA THR A 276 21.50 -0.94 26.57
C THR A 276 20.58 -1.84 27.39
N ARG A 277 19.31 -1.87 27.02
CA ARG A 277 18.27 -2.72 27.60
C ARG A 277 17.60 -3.52 26.50
N THR A 278 17.42 -4.81 26.77
CA THR A 278 16.60 -5.67 25.93
C THR A 278 15.16 -5.57 26.43
N VAL A 279 14.23 -5.23 25.53
CA VAL A 279 12.81 -5.12 25.83
C VAL A 279 12.05 -6.04 24.90
N THR A 280 11.12 -6.81 25.44
CA THR A 280 10.34 -7.79 24.69
C THR A 280 8.91 -7.28 24.50
N ILE A 281 8.38 -7.37 23.28
CA ILE A 281 6.97 -7.14 22.97
C ILE A 281 6.30 -8.50 22.75
N ASP A 282 5.41 -8.86 23.66
CA ASP A 282 4.60 -10.08 23.62
C ASP A 282 3.13 -9.82 24.01
N ASN A 283 2.73 -8.55 24.11
CA ASN A 283 1.44 -8.13 24.63
C ASN A 283 0.49 -7.57 23.56
N ILE A 284 0.79 -7.78 22.27
CA ILE A 284 -0.11 -7.43 21.16
C ILE A 284 -1.15 -8.54 21.00
N ALA A 285 -2.40 -8.24 21.37
CA ALA A 285 -3.48 -9.22 21.33
C ALA A 285 -3.69 -9.82 19.92
N GLY A 286 -3.43 -11.13 19.79
CA GLY A 286 -3.55 -11.86 18.53
C GLY A 286 -2.44 -11.59 17.50
N GLY A 287 -1.34 -10.96 17.94
CA GLY A 287 -0.19 -10.59 17.12
C GLY A 287 -0.47 -9.42 16.17
N VAL A 288 0.60 -8.86 15.60
CA VAL A 288 0.53 -7.84 14.55
C VAL A 288 -0.04 -8.41 13.26
N ARG A 289 -0.66 -7.55 12.43
CA ARG A 289 -1.26 -7.95 11.15
C ARG A 289 -1.02 -6.89 10.09
N ALA A 290 -1.08 -7.30 8.82
CA ALA A 290 -1.05 -6.36 7.71
C ALA A 290 -2.14 -5.28 7.87
N SER A 291 -1.83 -4.06 7.42
CA SER A 291 -2.72 -2.89 7.53
C SER A 291 -3.09 -2.48 8.97
N GLN A 292 -2.33 -2.92 9.98
CA GLN A 292 -2.52 -2.48 11.37
C GLN A 292 -1.31 -1.68 11.87
N SER A 293 -1.62 -0.69 12.70
CA SER A 293 -0.62 0.12 13.38
C SER A 293 -0.81 -0.02 14.90
N HIS A 294 0.29 -0.16 15.63
CA HIS A 294 0.29 -0.31 17.08
C HIS A 294 1.11 0.79 17.75
N LEU A 295 0.56 1.42 18.78
CA LEU A 295 1.31 2.35 19.62
C LEU A 295 1.95 1.57 20.78
N LEU A 296 3.26 1.56 20.81
CA LEU A 296 4.07 1.00 21.89
C LEU A 296 4.57 2.14 22.77
N THR A 297 4.16 2.13 24.04
CA THR A 297 4.62 3.10 25.04
C THR A 297 5.70 2.45 25.89
N LEU A 298 6.93 2.90 25.71
CA LEU A 298 8.10 2.49 26.52
C LEU A 298 8.16 3.39 27.75
N THR A 299 7.94 2.82 28.92
CA THR A 299 8.00 3.52 30.21
C THR A 299 9.34 3.24 30.88
N PHE A 300 10.20 4.25 30.87
CA PHE A 300 11.50 4.21 31.51
C PHE A 300 11.36 4.49 33.01
N THR A 301 11.99 3.67 33.85
CA THR A 301 11.86 3.74 35.30
C THR A 301 13.10 4.33 35.97
N VAL A 302 12.94 4.75 37.23
CA VAL A 302 14.02 5.27 38.08
C VAL A 302 15.09 4.23 38.39
N ASP A 303 14.76 2.94 38.31
CA ASP A 303 15.70 1.84 38.57
C ASP A 303 16.52 1.46 37.34
N GLY A 304 16.29 2.16 36.21
CA GLY A 304 16.99 1.90 34.96
C GLY A 304 16.41 0.74 34.15
N GLU A 305 15.14 0.39 34.39
CA GLU A 305 14.37 -0.61 33.63
C GLU A 305 13.44 0.07 32.62
N ILE A 306 12.93 -0.72 31.66
CA ILE A 306 12.00 -0.25 30.63
C ILE A 306 10.82 -1.22 30.54
N ASN A 307 9.63 -0.71 30.84
CA ASN A 307 8.39 -1.46 30.69
C ASN A 307 7.70 -1.07 29.37
N ILE A 308 6.89 -1.96 28.81
CA ILE A 308 6.20 -1.71 27.54
C ILE A 308 4.71 -2.01 27.63
N THR A 309 3.90 -1.13 27.03
CA THR A 309 2.47 -1.35 26.81
C THR A 309 2.14 -1.17 25.33
N ALA A 310 1.26 -2.04 24.81
CA ALA A 310 0.82 -1.98 23.42
C ALA A 310 -0.64 -1.54 23.32
N GLY A 311 -0.91 -0.63 22.38
CA GLY A 311 -2.23 -0.17 21.98
C GLY A 311 -2.37 -0.15 20.46
N ILE A 312 -3.54 0.25 19.97
CA ILE A 312 -3.79 0.48 18.54
C ILE A 312 -3.49 1.94 18.22
N ALA A 313 -2.92 2.20 17.05
CA ALA A 313 -2.62 3.52 16.54
C ALA A 313 -3.22 3.75 15.15
N GLU A 314 -3.28 5.02 14.75
CA GLU A 314 -3.43 5.39 13.34
C GLU A 314 -2.18 5.00 12.56
N TRP A 315 -2.30 4.81 11.24
CA TRP A 315 -1.14 4.56 10.40
C TRP A 315 -0.45 5.89 10.09
N LEU A 316 0.85 6.00 10.38
CA LEU A 316 1.68 7.12 9.93
C LEU A 316 2.23 6.82 8.54
N PRO A 317 2.28 7.79 7.62
CA PRO A 317 3.01 7.61 6.37
C PRO A 317 4.45 7.24 6.67
N GLY A 318 4.90 6.09 6.18
CA GLY A 318 6.32 5.88 5.93
C GLY A 318 6.80 6.89 4.89
N ASN A 319 8.11 7.08 4.75
CA ASN A 319 8.63 8.08 3.83
C ASN A 319 8.06 7.88 2.42
N GLY A 320 7.24 8.85 1.99
CA GLY A 320 6.71 9.00 0.64
C GLY A 320 7.76 9.47 -0.36
N GLY A 321 9.03 9.27 -0.06
CA GLY A 321 10.13 9.40 -1.01
C GLY A 321 10.12 8.15 -1.87
N GLY A 322 9.59 8.25 -3.08
CA GLY A 322 9.63 7.19 -4.07
C GLY A 322 11.06 6.87 -4.51
N THR A 323 11.82 6.23 -3.63
CA THR A 323 13.05 5.53 -3.96
C THR A 323 12.60 4.23 -4.59
N THR A 324 12.57 4.32 -5.91
CA THR A 324 12.65 3.19 -6.80
C THR A 324 13.39 1.99 -6.16
N VAL A 325 12.69 0.90 -5.86
CA VAL A 325 13.33 -0.28 -5.23
C VAL A 325 14.18 -1.02 -6.25
N THR A 326 15.43 -1.30 -5.92
CA THR A 326 16.32 -2.06 -6.82
C THR A 326 16.00 -3.55 -6.68
N PRO A 327 15.55 -4.25 -7.73
CA PRO A 327 15.42 -5.70 -7.69
C PRO A 327 16.79 -6.32 -7.40
N ARG A 328 16.87 -7.37 -6.58
CA ARG A 328 18.10 -8.17 -6.53
C ARG A 328 18.16 -9.05 -7.78
N ASP A 329 19.30 -9.00 -8.47
CA ASP A 329 19.68 -9.88 -9.58
C ASP A 329 19.79 -11.35 -9.13
#